data_AF-A0AAD7BLA2-F1
#
_entry.id   AF-A0AAD7BLA2-F1
#
_cell.length_a   1.000
_cell.length_b   1.000
_cell.length_c   1.000
_cell.angle_alpha   90.00
_cell.angle_beta   90.00
_cell.angle_gamma   90.00
#
_symmetry.space_group_name_H-M   'P 1'
#
loop_
_entity.id
_entity.type
_entity.pdbx_description
1 polymer ?
#
loop_
_entity_poly.entity_id
_entity_poly.type
_entity_poly.pdbx_seq_one_letter_code
_entity_poly.pdbx_strand_id
1 'polypeptide(L)'
;MCSLPHNYNKGTVEQVSDIFYGNHSGTSIRVTRTYDLTYHDRYHSKVHHFSGYHLGEQDFYGFAFRLQPDWQLAPAQLYNLATGEKWHKVVIQANWHRDETGFYKLWFDGVKVVERFNISTTFQLHVGLYANGWHDDKQMKGTQPFRQVWYDQIGHGTTFADADPDQ
;
A
#
# COMPACT_ATOMS: atom_id res chain seq x y z
N MET A 1 -8.14 7.31 -14.21
CA MET A 1 -8.55 5.93 -14.53
C MET A 1 -7.48 4.98 -13.99
N CYS A 2 -7.81 4.14 -13.00
CA CYS A 2 -6.94 3.02 -12.61
C CYS A 2 -6.89 2.01 -13.76
N SER A 3 -5.69 1.59 -14.17
CA SER A 3 -5.50 0.59 -15.22
C SER A 3 -5.75 -0.83 -14.72
N LEU A 4 -6.09 -1.74 -15.64
CA LEU A 4 -6.43 -3.15 -15.44
C LEU A 4 -5.43 -3.92 -14.54
N PRO A 5 -5.91 -4.93 -13.79
CA PRO A 5 -5.11 -5.63 -12.79
C PRO A 5 -4.02 -6.50 -13.40
N HIS A 6 -2.79 -6.37 -12.89
CA HIS A 6 -1.66 -7.21 -13.28
C HIS A 6 -1.59 -8.45 -12.37
N ASN A 7 -2.26 -9.53 -12.75
CA ASN A 7 -2.31 -10.76 -11.95
C ASN A 7 -1.26 -11.79 -12.44
N TYR A 8 -0.10 -11.88 -11.78
CA TYR A 8 0.77 -13.06 -11.89
C TYR A 8 0.39 -14.08 -10.81
N ASN A 9 0.19 -15.37 -11.12
CA ASN A 9 -0.18 -16.43 -10.14
C ASN A 9 -1.53 -16.15 -9.40
N LYS A 10 -1.94 -17.00 -8.45
CA LYS A 10 -3.18 -17.03 -7.64
C LYS A 10 -3.40 -15.79 -6.76
N GLY A 11 -3.37 -14.60 -7.35
CA GLY A 11 -3.75 -13.33 -6.74
C GLY A 11 -4.84 -12.65 -7.55
N THR A 12 -5.66 -11.86 -6.85
CA THR A 12 -6.73 -11.06 -7.46
C THR A 12 -6.66 -9.61 -7.02
N VAL A 13 -7.26 -8.75 -7.84
CA VAL A 13 -7.52 -7.33 -7.55
C VAL A 13 -8.94 -7.09 -8.04
N GLU A 14 -9.86 -6.88 -7.11
CA GLU A 14 -11.31 -6.85 -7.36
C GLU A 14 -11.93 -5.66 -6.65
N GLN A 15 -12.85 -4.97 -7.32
CA GLN A 15 -13.73 -4.03 -6.63
C GLN A 15 -14.81 -4.83 -5.88
N VAL A 16 -15.03 -4.50 -4.61
CA VAL A 16 -16.00 -5.14 -3.72
C VAL A 16 -16.87 -4.10 -3.04
N SER A 17 -18.05 -4.48 -2.53
CA SER A 17 -19.01 -3.57 -1.86
C SER A 17 -19.42 -4.02 -0.45
N ASP A 18 -18.84 -5.11 0.05
CA ASP A 18 -19.12 -5.68 1.37
C ASP A 18 -18.29 -5.00 2.48
N ILE A 19 -17.06 -4.58 2.16
CA ILE A 19 -16.13 -3.93 3.09
C ILE A 19 -15.56 -2.70 2.40
N PHE A 20 -15.80 -1.51 2.95
CA PHE A 20 -15.31 -0.24 2.41
C PHE A 20 -15.00 0.77 3.52
N TYR A 21 -14.28 1.84 3.17
CA TYR A 21 -13.86 2.87 4.12
C TYR A 21 -14.90 3.98 4.24
N GLY A 22 -15.25 4.32 5.48
CA GLY A 22 -16.23 5.37 5.77
C GLY A 22 -17.60 5.10 5.14
N ASN A 23 -18.33 6.17 4.81
CA ASN A 23 -19.66 6.09 4.20
C ASN A 23 -19.68 6.62 2.74
N HIS A 24 -18.51 6.84 2.13
CA HIS A 24 -18.42 7.70 0.94
C HIS A 24 -18.38 6.94 -0.40
N SER A 25 -17.71 5.79 -0.46
CA SER A 25 -17.45 5.08 -1.72
C SER A 25 -18.48 4.00 -2.07
N GLY A 26 -19.07 3.36 -1.04
CA GLY A 26 -19.91 2.16 -1.19
C GLY A 26 -19.18 0.95 -1.80
N THR A 27 -17.88 1.09 -2.11
CA THR A 27 -17.02 0.07 -2.71
C THR A 27 -15.57 0.28 -2.28
N SER A 28 -14.77 -0.79 -2.28
CA SER A 28 -13.32 -0.71 -2.10
C SER A 28 -12.62 -1.67 -3.05
N ILE A 29 -11.29 -1.67 -3.07
CA ILE A 29 -10.49 -2.64 -3.82
C ILE A 29 -9.99 -3.71 -2.86
N ARG A 30 -10.37 -4.97 -3.09
CA ARG A 30 -9.82 -6.13 -2.41
C ARG A 30 -8.69 -6.73 -3.23
N VAL A 31 -7.57 -6.96 -2.57
CA VAL A 31 -6.36 -7.50 -3.17
C VAL A 31 -6.00 -8.79 -2.46
N THR A 32 -5.81 -9.88 -3.20
CA THR A 32 -5.52 -11.20 -2.62
C THR A 32 -4.23 -11.80 -3.15
N ARG A 33 -3.63 -12.68 -2.35
CA ARG A 33 -2.51 -13.54 -2.70
C ARG A 33 -2.58 -14.89 -1.98
N THR A 34 -2.26 -15.95 -2.70
CA THR A 34 -2.08 -17.29 -2.15
C THR A 34 -0.66 -17.79 -2.40
N TYR A 35 0.03 -18.23 -1.36
CA TYR A 35 1.34 -18.87 -1.48
C TYR A 35 1.23 -20.20 -2.24
N ASP A 36 2.14 -20.42 -3.18
CA ASP A 36 2.24 -21.65 -3.96
C ASP A 36 3.68 -22.15 -3.94
N LEU A 37 3.89 -23.34 -3.35
CA LEU A 37 5.22 -23.94 -3.20
C LEU A 37 5.89 -24.22 -4.56
N THR A 38 5.10 -24.40 -5.62
CA THR A 38 5.59 -24.69 -6.98
C THR A 38 5.92 -23.43 -7.77
N TYR A 39 5.61 -22.24 -7.24
CA TYR A 39 5.84 -20.97 -7.90
C TYR A 39 7.07 -20.28 -7.34
N HIS A 40 8.00 -19.93 -8.24
CA HIS A 40 9.33 -19.44 -7.87
C HIS A 40 9.58 -17.96 -8.22
N ASP A 41 8.60 -17.25 -8.80
CA ASP A 41 8.69 -15.83 -9.14
C ASP A 41 7.98 -14.95 -8.09
N ARG A 42 7.86 -13.65 -8.33
CA ARG A 42 7.39 -12.65 -7.37
C ARG A 42 5.85 -12.54 -7.30
N TYR A 43 5.34 -12.35 -6.10
CA TYR A 43 3.91 -12.30 -5.79
C TYR A 43 3.35 -10.87 -5.77
N HIS A 44 2.97 -10.30 -6.92
CA HIS A 44 2.49 -8.91 -7.04
C HIS A 44 0.99 -8.78 -7.33
N SER A 45 0.16 -8.36 -6.37
CA SER A 45 -1.19 -7.87 -6.67
C SER A 45 -1.23 -6.37 -6.38
N LYS A 46 -1.23 -5.53 -7.41
CA LYS A 46 -1.06 -4.08 -7.29
C LYS A 46 -2.11 -3.33 -8.08
N VAL A 47 -2.54 -2.19 -7.54
CA VAL A 47 -3.26 -1.16 -8.26
C VAL A 47 -2.23 -0.10 -8.65
N HIS A 48 -2.22 0.27 -9.93
CA HIS A 48 -1.32 1.28 -10.47
C HIS A 48 -2.06 2.61 -10.64
N HIS A 49 -1.47 3.69 -10.12
CA HIS A 49 -1.83 5.04 -10.51
C HIS A 49 -0.73 5.59 -11.45
N PHE A 50 -1.07 5.80 -12.72
CA PHE A 50 -0.11 6.00 -13.82
C PHE A 50 0.53 7.41 -13.91
N SER A 51 0.26 8.29 -12.96
CA SER A 51 0.82 9.66 -12.92
C SER A 51 1.24 10.03 -11.51
N GLY A 52 2.05 9.15 -10.90
CA GLY A 52 2.29 9.18 -9.46
C GLY A 52 3.43 10.07 -8.98
N TYR A 53 4.27 10.67 -9.82
CA TYR A 53 5.26 11.68 -9.40
C TYR A 53 5.89 12.39 -10.60
N HIS A 54 6.37 13.61 -10.40
CA HIS A 54 7.33 14.24 -11.31
C HIS A 54 8.57 14.70 -10.55
N LEU A 55 9.73 14.58 -11.19
CA LEU A 55 11.00 15.02 -10.62
C LEU A 55 11.00 16.54 -10.44
N GLY A 56 11.38 17.02 -9.26
CA GLY A 56 11.37 18.43 -8.88
C GLY A 56 10.05 18.90 -8.27
N GLU A 57 9.01 18.06 -8.24
CA GLU A 57 7.72 18.40 -7.66
C GLU A 57 7.58 17.91 -6.22
N GLN A 58 6.64 18.51 -5.50
CA GLN A 58 6.23 18.09 -4.19
C GLN A 58 4.75 17.75 -4.24
N ASP A 59 4.42 16.52 -3.85
CA ASP A 59 3.07 15.98 -3.91
C ASP A 59 2.71 15.29 -2.59
N PHE A 60 1.41 15.11 -2.41
CA PHE A 60 0.79 14.31 -1.38
C PHE A 60 0.08 13.10 -1.99
N TYR A 61 0.16 11.98 -1.28
CA TYR A 61 -0.49 10.73 -1.62
C TYR A 61 -1.14 10.16 -0.39
N GLY A 62 -2.35 9.63 -0.51
CA GLY A 62 -2.94 8.93 0.60
C GLY A 62 -3.89 7.85 0.18
N PHE A 63 -4.13 6.94 1.11
CA PHE A 63 -5.01 5.80 0.95
C PHE A 63 -5.40 5.24 2.31
N ALA A 64 -6.60 4.70 2.39
CA ALA A 64 -7.00 3.82 3.47
C ALA A 64 -6.66 2.37 3.12
N PHE A 65 -6.26 1.57 4.10
CA PHE A 65 -6.13 0.12 3.95
C PHE A 65 -6.64 -0.64 5.17
N ARG A 66 -7.03 -1.89 4.95
CA ARG A 66 -7.48 -2.80 6.01
C ARG A 66 -6.90 -4.19 5.78
N LEU A 67 -6.36 -4.80 6.84
CA LEU A 67 -5.88 -6.18 6.80
C LEU A 67 -7.03 -7.16 7.06
N GLN A 68 -6.86 -8.41 6.62
CA GLN A 68 -7.83 -9.46 6.93
C GLN A 68 -7.94 -9.77 8.43
N PRO A 69 -9.10 -10.28 8.89
CA PRO A 69 -9.24 -10.91 10.18
C PRO A 69 -8.08 -11.85 10.51
N ASP A 70 -7.58 -11.80 11.74
CA ASP A 70 -6.50 -12.68 12.20
C ASP A 70 -5.23 -12.62 11.31
N TRP A 71 -4.89 -11.42 10.81
CA TRP A 71 -3.65 -11.24 10.06
C TRP A 71 -2.45 -11.74 10.88
N GLN A 72 -1.82 -12.82 10.40
CA GLN A 72 -0.67 -13.40 11.07
C GLN A 72 0.56 -12.55 10.78
N LEU A 73 1.06 -11.87 11.80
CA LEU A 73 2.33 -11.16 11.73
C LEU A 73 3.47 -12.17 11.48
N ALA A 74 4.36 -11.84 10.55
CA ALA A 74 5.50 -12.69 10.28
C ALA A 74 6.48 -12.59 11.46
N PRO A 75 6.97 -13.72 12.03
CA PRO A 75 7.83 -13.71 13.22
C PRO A 75 9.18 -13.00 13.00
N ALA A 76 9.54 -12.70 11.75
CA ALA A 76 10.81 -12.06 11.37
C ALA A 76 10.70 -10.54 11.14
N GLN A 77 9.50 -9.94 11.19
CA GLN A 77 9.34 -8.48 11.04
C GLN A 77 8.97 -7.85 12.39
N LEU A 78 9.87 -7.00 12.90
CA LEU A 78 9.72 -6.32 14.21
C LEU A 78 9.01 -4.97 14.13
N TYR A 79 8.58 -4.55 12.93
CA TYR A 79 7.93 -3.25 12.71
C TYR A 79 6.46 -3.46 12.31
N ASN A 80 5.58 -3.56 13.31
CA ASN A 80 4.14 -3.76 13.09
C ASN A 80 3.43 -2.41 13.15
N LEU A 81 3.16 -1.81 11.99
CA LEU A 81 2.41 -0.55 11.88
C LEU A 81 0.90 -0.75 12.05
N ALA A 82 0.39 -1.93 11.69
CA ALA A 82 -1.04 -2.23 11.68
C ALA A 82 -1.32 -3.67 12.12
N THR A 83 -2.47 -3.89 12.74
CA THR A 83 -2.98 -5.21 13.14
C THR A 83 -4.49 -5.26 13.05
N GLY A 84 -5.02 -6.41 12.62
CA GLY A 84 -6.44 -6.74 12.75
C GLY A 84 -7.37 -6.06 11.74
N GLU A 85 -8.64 -6.03 12.10
CA GLU A 85 -9.80 -5.76 11.25
C GLU A 85 -10.19 -4.29 11.11
N LYS A 86 -9.32 -3.36 11.50
CA LYS A 86 -9.60 -1.93 11.38
C LYS A 86 -9.03 -1.35 10.10
N TRP A 87 -9.72 -0.34 9.59
CA TRP A 87 -9.15 0.53 8.58
C TRP A 87 -8.08 1.43 9.19
N HIS A 88 -7.05 1.67 8.40
CA HIS A 88 -5.91 2.51 8.71
C HIS A 88 -5.69 3.51 7.60
N LYS A 89 -5.16 4.68 7.94
CA LYS A 89 -4.86 5.73 6.97
C LYS A 89 -3.37 5.92 6.81
N VAL A 90 -2.94 6.11 5.58
CA VAL A 90 -1.59 6.55 5.24
C VAL A 90 -1.70 7.83 4.43
N VAL A 91 -0.93 8.84 4.82
CA VAL A 91 -0.67 10.03 4.00
C VAL A 91 0.84 10.21 3.89
N ILE A 92 1.34 10.40 2.68
CA ILE A 92 2.75 10.62 2.36
C ILE A 92 2.85 12.02 1.75
N GLN A 93 3.83 12.79 2.22
CA GLN A 93 4.30 14.00 1.54
C GLN A 93 5.72 13.74 1.07
N ALA A 94 5.97 13.90 -0.22
CA ALA A 94 7.30 13.72 -0.78
C ALA A 94 7.64 14.87 -1.71
N ASN A 95 8.91 15.30 -1.67
CA ASN A 95 9.48 16.21 -2.65
C ASN A 95 10.58 15.44 -3.39
N TRP A 96 10.38 15.22 -4.69
CA TRP A 96 11.10 14.22 -5.47
C TRP A 96 12.35 14.78 -6.11
N HIS A 97 13.51 14.47 -5.58
CA HIS A 97 14.80 14.93 -6.08
C HIS A 97 15.81 13.79 -6.21
N ARG A 98 16.71 13.88 -7.20
CA ARG A 98 17.80 12.90 -7.37
C ARG A 98 18.97 13.14 -6.42
N ASP A 99 19.09 14.36 -5.91
CA ASP A 99 20.11 14.78 -4.96
C ASP A 99 19.55 14.85 -3.53
N GLU A 100 20.40 15.24 -2.58
CA GLU A 100 20.06 15.37 -1.16
C GLU A 100 19.28 16.66 -0.86
N THR A 101 18.41 17.13 -1.76
CA THR A 101 17.52 18.27 -1.53
C THR A 101 16.07 17.86 -1.30
N GLY A 102 15.73 16.59 -1.55
CA GLY A 102 14.39 16.06 -1.35
C GLY A 102 14.05 15.77 0.11
N PHE A 103 12.79 15.43 0.35
CA PHE A 103 12.29 15.02 1.65
C PHE A 103 11.17 14.00 1.53
N TYR A 104 10.94 13.25 2.62
CA TYR A 104 9.87 12.26 2.73
C TYR A 104 9.25 12.30 4.13
N LYS A 105 7.93 12.45 4.19
CA LYS A 105 7.16 12.46 5.43
C LYS A 105 5.98 11.50 5.31
N LEU A 106 5.63 10.84 6.41
CA LEU A 106 4.54 9.89 6.46
C LEU A 106 3.72 10.09 7.74
N TRP A 107 2.40 10.11 7.57
CA TRP A 107 1.42 10.06 8.63
C TRP A 107 0.70 8.72 8.58
N PHE A 108 0.54 8.10 9.74
CA PHE A 108 -0.19 6.88 9.96
C PHE A 108 -1.30 7.14 10.98
N ASP A 109 -2.55 6.86 10.61
CA ASP A 109 -3.73 7.17 11.43
C ASP A 109 -3.73 8.62 11.98
N GLY A 110 -3.31 9.57 11.13
CA GLY A 110 -3.22 11.01 11.47
C GLY A 110 -1.97 11.41 12.27
N VAL A 111 -1.17 10.46 12.74
CA VAL A 111 0.07 10.73 13.49
C VAL A 111 1.26 10.72 12.54
N LYS A 112 2.08 11.79 12.54
CA LYS A 112 3.33 11.80 11.78
C LYS A 112 4.33 10.80 12.39
N VAL A 113 4.70 9.78 11.64
CA VAL A 113 5.61 8.70 12.09
C VAL A 113 6.96 8.72 11.37
N VAL A 114 7.05 9.37 10.20
CA VAL A 114 8.31 9.59 9.49
C VAL A 114 8.43 11.06 9.11
N GLU A 115 9.61 11.61 9.33
CA GLU A 115 10.03 12.90 8.78
C GLU A 115 11.53 12.84 8.51
N ARG A 116 11.90 12.95 7.24
CA ARG A 116 13.29 12.91 6.78
C ARG A 116 13.48 14.01 5.73
N PHE A 117 14.58 14.72 5.84
CA PHE A 117 15.00 15.79 4.93
C PHE A 117 16.38 15.47 4.38
N ASN A 118 16.77 16.19 3.34
CA ASN A 118 18.07 16.14 2.70
C ASN A 118 18.40 14.73 2.19
N ILE A 119 17.44 14.14 1.48
CA ILE A 119 17.55 12.77 0.95
C ILE A 119 17.24 12.74 -0.53
N SER A 120 17.95 11.87 -1.25
CA SER A 120 17.56 11.47 -2.60
C SER A 120 16.24 10.69 -2.54
N THR A 121 15.27 11.14 -3.32
CA THR A 121 13.87 10.69 -3.33
C THR A 121 13.43 10.51 -4.78
N THR A 122 13.50 9.28 -5.28
CA THR A 122 12.93 8.92 -6.59
C THR A 122 12.10 7.66 -6.42
N PHE A 123 10.84 7.65 -6.84
CA PHE A 123 10.00 6.46 -6.64
C PHE A 123 8.75 6.44 -7.50
N GLN A 124 8.25 5.24 -7.82
CA GLN A 124 6.90 5.02 -8.36
C GLN A 124 5.98 4.54 -7.24
N LEU A 125 4.89 5.25 -6.97
CA LEU A 125 3.92 4.82 -5.97
C LEU A 125 3.05 3.67 -6.51
N HIS A 126 3.09 2.53 -5.82
CA HIS A 126 2.19 1.41 -6.02
C HIS A 126 1.50 1.06 -4.72
N VAL A 127 0.19 0.86 -4.77
CA VAL A 127 -0.60 0.40 -3.63
C VAL A 127 -1.06 -1.03 -3.92
N GLY A 128 -0.77 -1.96 -3.02
CA GLY A 128 -1.15 -3.36 -3.20
C GLY A 128 -0.39 -4.33 -2.32
N LEU A 129 -0.73 -5.60 -2.46
CA LEU A 129 -0.11 -6.71 -1.74
C LEU A 129 1.04 -7.27 -2.56
N TYR A 130 2.26 -6.93 -2.14
CA TYR A 130 3.49 -7.56 -2.62
C TYR A 130 4.07 -8.47 -1.53
N ALA A 131 3.77 -9.77 -1.60
CA ALA A 131 4.26 -10.76 -0.64
C ALA A 131 5.71 -11.18 -0.95
N ASN A 132 6.63 -10.22 -0.97
CA ASN A 132 8.02 -10.41 -1.41
C ASN A 132 8.78 -11.44 -0.57
N GLY A 133 8.52 -11.51 0.74
CA GLY A 133 9.15 -12.48 1.64
C GLY A 133 9.00 -13.93 1.18
N TRP A 134 7.87 -14.31 0.56
CA TRP A 134 7.67 -15.66 0.03
C TRP A 134 8.65 -16.03 -1.10
N HIS A 135 9.04 -15.04 -1.90
CA HIS A 135 10.04 -15.20 -2.97
C HIS A 135 11.47 -15.09 -2.42
N ASP A 136 11.72 -14.10 -1.55
CA ASP A 136 13.06 -13.74 -1.10
C ASP A 136 13.61 -14.77 -0.11
N ASP A 137 12.78 -15.24 0.83
CA ASP A 137 13.15 -16.31 1.77
C ASP A 137 13.05 -17.71 1.16
N LYS A 138 12.56 -17.83 -0.09
CA LYS A 138 12.26 -19.11 -0.77
C LYS A 138 11.26 -20.01 -0.04
N GLN A 139 10.53 -19.47 0.92
CA GLN A 139 9.51 -20.17 1.70
C GLN A 139 8.50 -19.19 2.28
N MET A 140 7.31 -19.69 2.63
CA MET A 140 6.40 -18.95 3.51
C MET A 140 6.78 -19.19 4.98
N LYS A 141 6.94 -18.10 5.74
CA LYS A 141 6.99 -18.14 7.20
C LYS A 141 5.58 -18.04 7.78
N GLY A 142 5.26 -18.86 8.78
CA GLY A 142 3.94 -18.91 9.41
C GLY A 142 3.02 -19.96 8.80
N THR A 143 1.72 -19.79 8.98
CA THR A 143 0.66 -20.75 8.64
C THR A 143 -0.50 -20.14 7.85
N GLN A 144 -0.40 -18.87 7.46
CA GLN A 144 -1.45 -18.16 6.70
C GLN A 144 -1.03 -17.92 5.23
N PRO A 145 -1.22 -18.92 4.34
CA PRO A 145 -0.82 -18.85 2.93
C PRO A 145 -1.74 -17.98 2.09
N PHE A 146 -2.98 -17.78 2.52
CA PHE A 146 -3.91 -16.85 1.90
C PHE A 146 -3.87 -15.50 2.64
N ARG A 147 -3.61 -14.44 1.88
CA ARG A 147 -3.53 -13.06 2.36
C ARG A 147 -4.44 -12.19 1.52
N GLN A 148 -5.21 -11.33 2.17
CA GLN A 148 -6.01 -10.31 1.53
C GLN A 148 -5.92 -8.99 2.29
N VAL A 149 -5.98 -7.91 1.53
CA VAL A 149 -5.93 -6.52 2.00
C VAL A 149 -6.97 -5.73 1.21
N TRP A 150 -7.70 -4.85 1.88
CA TRP A 150 -8.58 -3.89 1.22
C TRP A 150 -7.89 -2.54 1.16
N TYR A 151 -8.13 -1.81 0.08
CA TYR A 151 -7.68 -0.44 -0.14
C TYR A 151 -8.87 0.41 -0.57
N ASP A 152 -8.91 1.65 -0.11
CA ASP A 152 -9.95 2.62 -0.45
C ASP A 152 -9.41 4.05 -0.35
N GLN A 153 -10.17 5.04 -0.84
CA GLN A 153 -9.85 6.48 -0.76
C GLN A 153 -8.42 6.80 -1.21
N ILE A 154 -8.01 6.25 -2.36
CA ILE A 154 -6.69 6.51 -2.94
C ILE A 154 -6.72 7.92 -3.55
N GLY A 155 -6.03 8.86 -2.90
CA GLY A 155 -5.97 10.28 -3.25
C GLY A 155 -4.56 10.74 -3.63
N HIS A 156 -4.52 11.83 -4.39
CA HIS A 156 -3.29 12.51 -4.82
C HIS A 156 -3.57 14.01 -5.02
N GLY A 157 -2.66 14.86 -4.55
CA GLY A 157 -2.74 16.30 -4.80
C GLY A 157 -1.54 17.06 -4.25
N THR A 158 -1.66 18.38 -4.16
CA THR A 158 -0.55 19.27 -3.74
C THR A 158 -0.66 19.70 -2.29
N THR A 159 -1.77 19.35 -1.62
CA THR A 159 -2.00 19.60 -0.19
C THR A 159 -2.30 18.30 0.56
N PHE A 160 -2.18 18.33 1.88
CA PHE A 160 -2.55 17.20 2.73
C PHE A 160 -4.03 16.82 2.56
N ALA A 161 -4.92 17.82 2.44
CA ALA A 161 -6.35 17.60 2.34
C ALA A 161 -6.75 16.85 1.07
N ASP A 162 -6.08 17.11 -0.07
CA ASP A 162 -6.35 16.42 -1.34
C ASP A 162 -6.06 14.90 -1.28
N ALA A 163 -5.20 14.50 -0.33
CA ALA A 163 -4.71 13.15 -0.17
C ALA A 163 -5.24 12.45 1.09
N ASP A 164 -5.88 13.15 2.03
CA ASP A 164 -6.39 12.55 3.26
C ASP A 164 -7.57 11.61 2.94
N PRO A 165 -7.53 10.34 3.37
CA PRO A 165 -8.67 9.44 3.19
C PRO A 165 -9.99 9.90 3.84
N ASP A 166 -9.96 10.87 4.74
CA ASP A 166 -11.16 11.44 5.39
C ASP A 166 -11.80 12.62 4.64
N GLN A 167 -11.36 12.92 3.42
CA GLN A 167 -11.93 14.00 2.59
C GLN A 167 -13.40 13.77 2.17
#